data_AF-M1W2V9-F1
#
_entry.id   AF-M1W2V9-F1
#
_cell.length_a   1.000
_cell.length_b   1.000
_cell.length_c   1.000
_cell.angle_alpha   90.00
_cell.angle_beta   90.00
_cell.angle_gamma   90.00
#
_symmetry.space_group_name_H-M   'P 1'
#
loop_
_entity.id
_entity.type
_entity.pdbx_description
1 polymer ?
#
loop_
_entity_poly.entity_id
_entity_poly.type
_entity_poly.pdbx_seq_one_letter_code
_entity_poly.pdbx_strand_id
1 'polypeptide(L)'
;MSSDEDFEVEVPELADGDPMRSFLPTSFGKKSKEADVAAQIDRSKRTVDSAAVNTTSGDASDAKRSASKISRGENSGSDSDDSDDSDDSDGADEYPTSHELVLKTHSRAVTTVSLDPAGGRLLTASLDCVVNFYDFASMTPSTLRSFKTVDPHETKKSAANAESHPIHHIEFNPLSGGSFLCISAHPQAKIMSRDGQILTEFVKGDMYLRDMNNTKGHISEITTGTWHPTDRNVCVTAGTDSTLRIWDVNNKRSQKEVIVFKSKAAGSAGRTKMTAVAWGTPAQGGSNVLIGAALDGSLVMYGGNGPFARPAGEIREAHQPHTWTGGIDISSDGRMVVTRGGDDLIKLWDTRKFTKPLVSVSHKSTSDHYSTSNIRYSPYSTSIITGSETGHLHILNPGNLRPEHVTPITPGSALITVNWHPKINQIVTGSANAEAHILYSPAKSTRGAVEVMSRAPKKRHIDDDPNRTMDQGMGMAGNAIITPSTAAGSRKAGITNTGRSLDPRRPHIPRETPFQKNQPDEKHVVDKIPLARMLYEDPREALLKYADKAQSDPIFTKAWSKTQPKTQYAELSDDDDDGPDKKKTKR
;
A
#
# COMPACT_ATOMS: atom_id res chain seq x y z
N MET A 1 36.98 45.05 -20.70
CA MET A 1 38.29 44.38 -20.61
C MET A 1 38.43 43.82 -19.22
N SER A 2 38.28 42.49 -19.14
CA SER A 2 39.17 41.52 -18.46
C SER A 2 38.86 41.37 -16.97
N SER A 3 38.60 40.19 -16.41
CA SER A 3 38.86 38.82 -16.88
C SER A 3 38.04 37.88 -15.99
N ASP A 4 37.30 36.96 -16.61
CA ASP A 4 36.85 35.74 -15.94
C ASP A 4 38.11 34.93 -15.61
N GLU A 5 38.48 34.89 -14.33
CA GLU A 5 39.53 33.99 -13.84
C GLU A 5 38.89 32.63 -13.62
N ASP A 6 38.96 31.79 -14.66
CA ASP A 6 38.76 30.35 -14.54
C ASP A 6 39.82 29.78 -13.59
N PHE A 7 39.38 29.30 -12.43
CA PHE A 7 40.25 28.58 -11.50
C PHE A 7 40.47 27.15 -12.04
N GLU A 8 41.61 26.92 -12.68
CA GLU A 8 42.12 25.57 -12.93
C GLU A 8 42.51 24.93 -11.59
N VAL A 9 41.74 23.93 -11.16
CA VAL A 9 42.10 23.10 -10.01
C VAL A 9 43.08 22.04 -10.50
N GLU A 10 44.37 22.22 -10.20
CA GLU A 10 45.38 21.19 -10.41
C GLU A 10 45.00 19.92 -9.61
N VAL A 11 44.70 18.84 -10.34
CA VAL A 11 44.56 17.51 -9.75
C VAL A 11 45.97 16.91 -9.66
N PRO A 12 46.45 16.51 -8.46
CA PRO A 12 47.75 15.86 -8.35
C PRO A 12 47.74 14.54 -9.14
N GLU A 13 48.55 14.44 -10.20
CA GLU A 13 48.76 13.18 -10.93
C GLU A 13 49.59 12.22 -10.08
N LEU A 14 48.90 11.38 -9.29
CA LEU A 14 49.50 10.22 -8.63
C LEU A 14 49.48 9.03 -9.60
N ALA A 15 50.60 8.30 -9.69
CA ALA A 15 50.74 7.12 -10.53
C ALA A 15 49.68 6.04 -10.20
N ASP A 16 49.29 5.24 -11.19
CA ASP A 16 48.16 4.30 -11.10
C ASP A 16 48.24 3.23 -10.00
N GLY A 17 49.40 3.09 -9.33
CA GLY A 17 49.63 2.14 -8.24
C GLY A 17 49.81 2.75 -6.84
N ASP A 18 49.60 4.06 -6.64
CA ASP A 18 49.87 4.69 -5.34
C ASP A 18 48.76 4.39 -4.30
N PRO A 19 49.08 3.79 -3.13
CA PRO A 19 48.09 3.50 -2.08
C PRO A 19 47.36 4.76 -1.56
N MET A 20 47.94 5.96 -1.70
CA MET A 20 47.30 7.22 -1.30
C MET A 20 46.08 7.59 -2.16
N ARG A 21 45.97 7.06 -3.39
CA ARG A 21 44.83 7.34 -4.29
C ARG A 21 43.52 6.75 -3.78
N SER A 22 43.59 5.70 -2.95
CA SER A 22 42.42 5.10 -2.28
C SER A 22 41.86 5.96 -1.14
N PHE A 23 42.66 6.89 -0.60
CA PHE A 23 42.29 7.77 0.50
C PHE A 23 41.94 9.20 0.04
N LEU A 24 42.19 9.54 -1.22
CA LEU A 24 41.83 10.83 -1.79
C LEU A 24 40.38 10.82 -2.30
N PRO A 25 39.56 11.83 -1.95
CA PRO A 25 38.22 11.95 -2.52
C PRO A 25 38.33 12.20 -4.03
N THR A 26 37.67 11.37 -4.83
CA THR A 26 37.72 11.37 -6.31
C THR A 26 37.19 12.65 -6.97
N SER A 27 36.67 13.60 -6.19
CA SER A 27 36.27 14.93 -6.67
C SER A 27 36.12 15.88 -5.47
N PHE A 28 36.74 17.05 -5.51
CA PHE A 28 36.51 18.14 -4.56
C PHE A 28 35.78 19.29 -5.28
N GLY A 29 34.51 19.52 -4.94
CA GLY A 29 33.65 20.52 -5.59
C GLY A 29 32.18 20.32 -5.27
N LYS A 30 31.37 21.39 -5.40
CA LYS A 30 29.90 21.32 -5.25
C LYS A 30 29.31 20.44 -6.36
N LYS A 31 29.13 19.14 -6.10
CA LYS A 31 28.21 18.32 -6.91
C LYS A 31 26.83 18.98 -6.83
N SER A 32 26.24 19.35 -7.96
CA SER A 32 24.82 19.69 -8.02
C SER A 32 24.07 18.49 -7.40
N LYS A 33 23.23 18.77 -6.41
CA LYS A 33 22.46 17.72 -5.69
C LYS A 33 21.22 17.33 -6.50
N GLU A 34 21.33 17.29 -7.82
CA GLU A 34 20.25 16.84 -8.67
C GLU A 34 20.30 15.32 -8.70
N ALA A 35 19.15 14.68 -8.48
CA ALA A 35 19.08 13.23 -8.52
C ALA A 35 19.23 12.79 -9.97
N ASP A 36 20.20 11.92 -10.24
CA ASP A 36 20.32 11.26 -11.53
C ASP A 36 19.15 10.28 -11.71
N VAL A 37 18.12 10.75 -12.41
CA VAL A 37 16.89 9.99 -12.66
C VAL A 37 17.15 8.78 -13.54
N ALA A 38 18.06 8.90 -14.52
CA ALA A 38 18.39 7.81 -15.43
C ALA A 38 19.07 6.66 -14.67
N ALA A 39 20.13 6.97 -13.91
CA ALA A 39 20.80 5.97 -13.07
C ALA A 39 19.87 5.36 -12.00
N GLN A 40 18.84 6.09 -11.57
CA GLN A 40 17.84 5.57 -10.65
C GLN A 40 16.85 4.61 -11.30
N ILE A 41 16.41 4.90 -12.51
CA ILE A 41 15.57 4.01 -13.30
C ILE A 41 16.37 2.76 -13.66
N ASP A 42 17.61 2.89 -14.10
CA ASP A 42 18.48 1.75 -14.44
C ASP A 42 18.69 0.80 -13.27
N ARG A 43 18.73 1.29 -12.02
CA ARG A 43 18.78 0.45 -10.82
C ARG A 43 17.56 -0.45 -10.63
N SER A 44 16.42 -0.11 -11.24
CA SER A 44 15.21 -0.94 -11.23
C SER A 44 15.05 -1.80 -12.48
N LYS A 45 16.01 -1.75 -13.41
CA LYS A 45 16.03 -2.62 -14.58
C LYS A 45 16.22 -4.07 -14.13
N ARG A 46 15.41 -4.97 -14.68
CA ARG A 46 15.45 -6.39 -14.32
C ARG A 46 16.61 -7.06 -15.03
N THR A 47 17.42 -7.81 -14.30
CA THR A 47 18.36 -8.77 -14.89
C THR A 47 17.63 -10.08 -15.04
N VAL A 48 16.90 -10.25 -16.14
CA VAL A 48 16.33 -11.54 -16.49
C VAL A 48 17.47 -12.39 -17.03
N ASP A 49 17.94 -13.36 -16.25
CA ASP A 49 18.87 -14.37 -16.75
C ASP A 49 18.24 -15.06 -17.95
N SER A 50 18.71 -14.70 -19.15
CA SER A 50 18.33 -15.36 -20.40
C SER A 50 19.03 -16.72 -20.46
N ALA A 51 18.66 -17.63 -19.56
CA ALA A 51 19.12 -19.00 -19.56
C ALA A 51 18.23 -19.83 -20.49
N ALA A 52 18.68 -19.95 -21.74
CA ALA A 52 18.46 -21.05 -22.70
C ALA A 52 17.02 -21.38 -23.14
N VAL A 53 16.59 -20.76 -24.24
CA VAL A 53 15.84 -21.47 -25.29
C VAL A 53 16.80 -21.75 -26.44
N ASN A 54 17.65 -22.77 -26.27
CA ASN A 54 18.31 -23.44 -27.39
C ASN A 54 17.61 -24.77 -27.61
N THR A 55 16.52 -24.74 -28.36
CA THR A 55 15.97 -25.92 -29.02
C THR A 55 16.81 -26.21 -30.25
N THR A 56 17.67 -27.21 -30.19
CA THR A 56 18.07 -27.96 -31.39
C THR A 56 18.04 -29.46 -31.12
N SER A 57 17.39 -30.12 -32.08
CA SER A 57 17.22 -31.54 -32.32
C SER A 57 18.49 -32.37 -32.18
N GLY A 58 18.35 -33.60 -31.71
CA GLY A 58 19.44 -34.54 -31.54
C GLY A 58 20.00 -35.11 -32.85
N ASP A 59 21.23 -35.62 -32.76
CA ASP A 59 21.52 -36.98 -33.21
C ASP A 59 22.76 -37.54 -32.47
N ALA A 60 22.84 -38.86 -32.38
CA ALA A 60 23.80 -39.61 -31.59
C ALA A 60 25.16 -39.81 -32.31
N SER A 61 26.27 -39.84 -31.56
CA SER A 61 27.23 -40.97 -31.51
C SER A 61 28.56 -40.65 -30.81
N ASP A 62 28.85 -41.52 -29.83
CA ASP A 62 30.13 -42.16 -29.48
C ASP A 62 31.45 -41.40 -29.15
N ALA A 63 31.94 -41.80 -27.96
CA ALA A 63 33.29 -42.28 -27.63
C ALA A 63 34.47 -41.32 -27.34
N LYS A 64 34.87 -41.40 -26.05
CA LYS A 64 36.24 -41.55 -25.48
C LYS A 64 37.19 -40.34 -25.39
N ARG A 65 37.45 -39.99 -24.12
CA ARG A 65 38.76 -39.81 -23.44
C ARG A 65 39.98 -39.49 -24.32
N SER A 66 40.65 -38.35 -24.04
CA SER A 66 41.94 -38.32 -23.32
C SER A 66 42.53 -36.91 -23.24
N ALA A 67 43.21 -36.64 -22.13
CA ALA A 67 43.94 -35.41 -21.83
C ALA A 67 45.19 -35.21 -22.71
N SER A 68 45.61 -33.95 -22.91
CA SER A 68 46.98 -33.48 -22.57
C SER A 68 47.21 -32.01 -22.95
N LYS A 69 47.94 -31.32 -22.05
CA LYS A 69 48.60 -30.01 -22.24
C LYS A 69 49.75 -30.11 -23.25
N ILE A 70 50.08 -28.98 -23.90
CA ILE A 70 51.41 -28.45 -24.35
C ILE A 70 51.09 -27.30 -25.35
N SER A 71 51.10 -26.02 -24.96
CA SER A 71 52.20 -25.02 -24.89
C SER A 71 52.63 -24.35 -26.21
N ARG A 72 52.49 -23.01 -26.23
CA ARG A 72 53.28 -21.93 -26.89
C ARG A 72 53.46 -21.91 -28.42
N GLY A 73 53.12 -20.75 -29.00
CA GLY A 73 53.64 -20.24 -30.27
C GLY A 73 52.91 -18.97 -30.72
N GLU A 74 53.63 -17.85 -30.82
CA GLU A 74 53.12 -16.50 -31.10
C GLU A 74 52.90 -16.22 -32.61
N ASN A 75 51.97 -15.28 -32.85
CA ASN A 75 51.95 -14.21 -33.87
C ASN A 75 51.48 -14.44 -35.32
N SER A 76 50.95 -13.33 -35.87
CA SER A 76 50.32 -13.04 -37.18
C SER A 76 48.83 -13.37 -37.27
N GLY A 77 47.88 -12.49 -37.61
CA GLY A 77 47.93 -11.14 -38.15
C GLY A 77 47.27 -11.11 -39.53
N SER A 78 45.95 -10.93 -39.62
CA SER A 78 45.25 -10.07 -40.61
C SER A 78 43.72 -10.15 -40.47
N ASP A 79 43.11 -8.99 -40.62
CA ASP A 79 41.78 -8.68 -41.17
C ASP A 79 40.52 -9.25 -40.49
N SER A 80 39.97 -8.45 -39.57
CA SER A 80 38.57 -8.51 -39.16
C SER A 80 37.76 -7.49 -39.97
N ASP A 81 36.95 -7.99 -40.90
CA ASP A 81 35.87 -7.21 -41.51
C ASP A 81 34.77 -6.98 -40.45
N ASP A 82 34.63 -5.72 -40.03
CA ASP A 82 33.51 -5.23 -39.23
C ASP A 82 32.21 -5.35 -40.05
N SER A 83 31.41 -6.37 -39.70
CA SER A 83 30.00 -6.44 -40.07
C SER A 83 29.20 -6.04 -38.83
N ASP A 84 28.81 -4.76 -38.78
CA ASP A 84 27.82 -4.23 -37.84
C ASP A 84 26.49 -4.98 -38.04
N ASP A 85 26.22 -5.93 -37.16
CA ASP A 85 24.91 -6.57 -37.04
C ASP A 85 24.35 -6.21 -35.65
N SER A 86 23.76 -5.02 -35.56
CA SER A 86 23.11 -4.51 -34.35
C SER A 86 21.67 -4.11 -34.64
N ASP A 87 20.79 -5.10 -34.81
CA ASP A 87 19.33 -4.86 -34.91
C ASP A 87 18.48 -5.81 -34.06
N ASP A 88 19.05 -6.49 -33.06
CA ASP A 88 18.33 -7.54 -32.30
C ASP A 88 17.74 -7.07 -30.93
N SER A 89 17.48 -5.77 -30.75
CA SER A 89 16.88 -5.25 -29.49
C SER A 89 15.39 -4.89 -29.56
N ASP A 90 14.70 -5.12 -30.68
CA ASP A 90 13.30 -4.68 -30.84
C ASP A 90 12.26 -5.68 -30.30
N GLY A 91 12.68 -6.88 -29.89
CA GLY A 91 11.78 -7.92 -29.34
C GLY A 91 11.52 -7.86 -27.83
N ALA A 92 12.36 -7.16 -27.07
CA ALA A 92 12.29 -7.16 -25.60
C ALA A 92 11.25 -6.18 -25.02
N ASP A 93 10.75 -5.26 -25.83
CA ASP A 93 9.98 -4.11 -25.36
C ASP A 93 8.47 -4.22 -25.51
N GLU A 94 7.91 -5.32 -26.05
CA GLU A 94 6.46 -5.40 -26.34
C GLU A 94 5.58 -5.15 -25.10
N TYR A 95 5.95 -5.75 -23.96
CA TYR A 95 5.20 -5.69 -22.71
C TYR A 95 5.89 -4.84 -21.63
N PRO A 96 5.17 -4.27 -20.64
CA PRO A 96 5.76 -3.47 -19.57
C PRO A 96 6.44 -4.35 -18.50
N THR A 97 7.43 -5.16 -18.89
CA THR A 97 8.13 -6.12 -18.04
C THR A 97 9.61 -5.80 -17.82
N SER A 98 10.13 -4.71 -18.40
CA SER A 98 11.56 -4.35 -18.37
C SER A 98 12.13 -3.97 -16.98
N HIS A 99 11.34 -3.26 -16.16
CA HIS A 99 11.75 -2.74 -14.86
C HIS A 99 10.78 -3.23 -13.77
N GLU A 100 11.26 -3.35 -12.54
CA GLU A 100 10.45 -3.78 -11.40
C GLU A 100 10.60 -2.88 -10.17
N LEU A 101 9.50 -2.74 -9.44
CA LEU A 101 9.45 -2.10 -8.13
C LEU A 101 8.91 -3.09 -7.10
N VAL A 102 9.70 -3.39 -6.08
CA VAL A 102 9.38 -4.42 -5.08
C VAL A 102 8.83 -3.79 -3.80
N LEU A 103 7.65 -4.26 -3.36
CA LEU A 103 6.99 -3.86 -2.12
C LEU A 103 6.97 -5.04 -1.13
N LYS A 104 7.66 -4.89 0.00
CA LYS A 104 7.80 -5.93 1.04
C LYS A 104 7.15 -5.51 2.36
N THR A 105 5.83 -5.31 2.37
CA THR A 105 5.13 -4.82 3.58
C THR A 105 4.28 -5.87 4.28
N HIS A 106 3.95 -6.98 3.61
CA HIS A 106 3.13 -8.03 4.20
C HIS A 106 3.98 -9.07 4.93
N SER A 107 3.33 -9.80 5.84
CA SER A 107 3.97 -10.92 6.56
C SER A 107 3.59 -12.29 6.00
N ARG A 108 2.50 -12.37 5.24
CA ARG A 108 1.97 -13.59 4.62
C ARG A 108 1.63 -13.35 3.15
N ALA A 109 1.37 -14.43 2.42
CA ALA A 109 1.01 -14.44 1.01
C ALA A 109 -0.04 -13.36 0.64
N VAL A 110 0.25 -12.61 -0.42
CA VAL A 110 -0.62 -11.57 -0.96
C VAL A 110 -1.77 -12.24 -1.71
N THR A 111 -3.01 -12.02 -1.26
CA THR A 111 -4.19 -12.65 -1.84
C THR A 111 -4.70 -11.90 -3.06
N THR A 112 -4.77 -10.57 -2.98
CA THR A 112 -5.25 -9.72 -4.07
C THR A 112 -4.57 -8.37 -4.12
N VAL A 113 -4.53 -7.82 -5.33
CA VAL A 113 -3.98 -6.49 -5.61
C VAL A 113 -4.94 -5.70 -6.49
N SER A 114 -5.23 -4.46 -6.11
CA SER A 114 -6.11 -3.57 -6.87
C SER A 114 -5.53 -2.17 -6.99
N LEU A 115 -5.64 -1.59 -8.18
CA LEU A 115 -5.30 -0.20 -8.48
C LEU A 115 -6.57 0.65 -8.64
N ASP A 116 -6.49 1.90 -8.21
CA ASP A 116 -7.50 2.92 -8.48
C ASP A 116 -7.63 3.15 -10.01
N PRO A 117 -8.82 3.37 -10.58
CA PRO A 117 -8.99 3.72 -12.01
C PRO A 117 -8.17 4.91 -12.53
N ALA A 118 -7.70 5.81 -11.65
CA ALA A 118 -6.76 6.87 -12.03
C ALA A 118 -5.30 6.41 -12.02
N GLY A 119 -5.00 5.32 -11.29
CA GLY A 119 -3.70 4.70 -11.13
C GLY A 119 -2.81 5.33 -10.05
N GLY A 120 -3.34 6.24 -9.22
CA GLY A 120 -2.54 6.92 -8.20
C GLY A 120 -2.37 6.13 -6.89
N ARG A 121 -3.30 5.22 -6.58
CA ARG A 121 -3.27 4.42 -5.36
C ARG A 121 -3.34 2.93 -5.66
N LEU A 122 -2.61 2.18 -4.84
CA LEU A 122 -2.52 0.74 -4.86
C LEU A 122 -2.97 0.19 -3.51
N LEU A 123 -3.78 -0.87 -3.56
CA LEU A 123 -4.16 -1.67 -2.40
C LEU A 123 -3.59 -3.07 -2.58
N THR A 124 -3.00 -3.59 -1.52
CA THR A 124 -2.60 -4.99 -1.42
C THR A 124 -3.26 -5.61 -0.20
N ALA A 125 -3.83 -6.81 -0.39
CA ALA A 125 -4.45 -7.60 0.66
C ALA A 125 -3.67 -8.88 0.86
N SER A 126 -3.64 -9.39 2.07
CA SER A 126 -2.92 -10.63 2.39
C SER A 126 -3.71 -11.52 3.34
N LEU A 127 -3.25 -12.78 3.44
CA LEU A 127 -3.68 -13.74 4.45
C LEU A 127 -3.30 -13.32 5.88
N ASP A 128 -2.55 -12.24 6.06
CA ASP A 128 -2.28 -11.60 7.35
C ASP A 128 -3.47 -10.80 7.90
N CYS A 129 -4.63 -10.85 7.23
CA CYS A 129 -5.88 -10.17 7.59
C CYS A 129 -5.86 -8.64 7.39
N VAL A 130 -4.83 -8.12 6.72
CA VAL A 130 -4.57 -6.68 6.65
C VAL A 130 -4.56 -6.17 5.22
N VAL A 131 -5.05 -4.93 5.05
CA VAL A 131 -4.99 -4.16 3.81
C VAL A 131 -3.93 -3.08 3.93
N ASN A 132 -2.96 -3.11 3.01
CA ASN A 132 -1.93 -2.08 2.90
C ASN A 132 -2.28 -1.08 1.79
N PHE A 133 -2.16 0.20 2.13
CA PHE A 133 -2.46 1.32 1.25
C PHE A 133 -1.17 1.99 0.81
N TYR A 134 -1.04 2.15 -0.50
CA TYR A 134 0.08 2.85 -1.12
C TYR A 134 -0.44 4.01 -1.96
N ASP A 135 0.34 5.08 -1.93
CA ASP A 135 0.10 6.26 -2.74
C ASP A 135 1.39 6.60 -3.48
N PHE A 136 1.38 6.40 -4.80
CA PHE A 136 2.56 6.60 -5.64
C PHE A 136 3.04 8.05 -5.59
N ALA A 137 2.14 9.01 -5.35
CA ALA A 137 2.50 10.41 -5.22
C ALA A 137 3.16 10.76 -3.88
N SER A 138 3.16 9.84 -2.91
CA SER A 138 3.85 10.01 -1.61
C SER A 138 5.13 9.18 -1.50
N MET A 139 5.25 8.14 -2.32
CA MET A 139 6.37 7.21 -2.29
C MET A 139 7.63 7.82 -2.92
N THR A 140 8.77 7.38 -2.41
CA THR A 140 10.09 7.67 -2.98
C THR A 140 10.85 6.35 -3.07
N PRO A 141 11.91 6.26 -3.91
CA PRO A 141 12.63 5.00 -4.10
C PRO A 141 13.30 4.48 -2.83
N SER A 142 13.64 5.39 -1.91
CA SER A 142 14.17 5.05 -0.58
C SER A 142 13.10 4.62 0.44
N THR A 143 11.81 4.83 0.15
CA THR A 143 10.71 4.65 1.12
C THR A 143 9.51 4.01 0.43
N LEU A 144 9.66 2.72 0.13
CA LEU A 144 8.64 1.87 -0.48
C LEU A 144 7.80 1.15 0.60
N ARG A 145 7.03 1.93 1.36
CA ARG A 145 6.15 1.41 2.44
C ARG A 145 4.71 1.84 2.21
N SER A 146 3.78 1.09 2.79
CA SER A 146 2.41 1.55 2.93
C SER A 146 2.39 2.79 3.81
N PHE A 147 1.58 3.79 3.44
CA PHE A 147 1.35 4.95 4.30
C PHE A 147 0.29 4.64 5.36
N LYS A 148 -0.54 3.61 5.11
CA LYS A 148 -1.57 3.16 6.03
C LYS A 148 -1.79 1.65 5.89
N THR A 149 -2.07 1.04 7.03
CA THR A 149 -2.30 -0.40 7.18
C THR A 149 -3.56 -0.55 8.02
N VAL A 150 -4.56 -1.28 7.52
CA VAL A 150 -5.89 -1.37 8.13
C VAL A 150 -6.36 -2.82 8.15
N ASP A 151 -6.83 -3.28 9.31
CA ASP A 151 -7.66 -4.47 9.42
C ASP A 151 -9.15 -4.05 9.35
N PRO A 152 -9.92 -4.50 8.34
CA PRO A 152 -11.33 -4.16 8.18
C PRO A 152 -12.25 -4.59 9.33
N HIS A 153 -11.84 -5.55 10.17
CA HIS A 153 -12.63 -6.06 11.30
C HIS A 153 -12.13 -5.59 12.66
N GLU A 154 -11.02 -4.86 12.69
CA GLU A 154 -10.51 -4.28 13.93
C GLU A 154 -11.40 -3.11 14.39
N THR A 155 -12.26 -3.39 15.37
CA THR A 155 -13.15 -2.38 15.97
C THR A 155 -12.42 -1.47 16.97
N LYS A 156 -11.42 -2.00 17.69
CA LYS A 156 -10.48 -1.27 18.58
C LYS A 156 -9.18 -2.07 18.75
N LYS A 157 -8.01 -1.42 18.62
CA LYS A 157 -6.65 -2.00 18.81
C LYS A 157 -6.39 -2.68 20.17
N SER A 158 -7.32 -2.57 21.12
CA SER A 158 -7.20 -3.08 22.50
C SER A 158 -8.36 -3.97 22.92
N ALA A 159 -9.25 -4.36 22.00
CA ALA A 159 -10.31 -5.31 22.31
C ALA A 159 -9.71 -6.73 22.27
N ALA A 160 -9.73 -7.44 23.40
CA ALA A 160 -9.28 -8.83 23.50
C ALA A 160 -10.08 -9.81 22.60
N ASN A 161 -11.21 -9.36 22.05
CA ASN A 161 -12.09 -10.10 21.14
C ASN A 161 -12.06 -9.52 19.71
N ALA A 162 -10.91 -9.00 19.25
CA ALA A 162 -10.78 -8.59 17.86
C ALA A 162 -10.78 -9.83 16.95
N GLU A 163 -11.90 -10.06 16.26
CA GLU A 163 -12.02 -11.09 15.24
C GLU A 163 -11.27 -10.63 14.00
N SER A 164 -10.22 -11.35 13.61
CA SER A 164 -9.48 -11.09 12.37
C SER A 164 -9.80 -12.17 11.35
N HIS A 165 -10.11 -11.74 10.13
CA HIS A 165 -10.50 -12.62 9.05
C HIS A 165 -9.55 -12.43 7.86
N PRO A 166 -9.00 -13.53 7.29
CA PRO A 166 -8.21 -13.45 6.07
C PRO A 166 -8.98 -12.76 4.96
N ILE A 167 -8.29 -11.95 4.15
CA ILE A 167 -8.92 -11.19 3.07
C ILE A 167 -8.84 -12.00 1.79
N HIS A 168 -9.99 -12.30 1.19
CA HIS A 168 -10.06 -13.04 -0.06
C HIS A 168 -9.94 -12.15 -1.28
N HIS A 169 -10.65 -11.01 -1.32
CA HIS A 169 -10.68 -10.17 -2.51
C HIS A 169 -10.84 -8.69 -2.19
N ILE A 170 -10.10 -7.85 -2.91
CA ILE A 170 -10.23 -6.39 -2.88
C ILE A 170 -10.33 -5.89 -4.32
N GLU A 171 -11.30 -5.00 -4.55
CA GLU A 171 -11.49 -4.38 -5.86
C GLU A 171 -11.93 -2.92 -5.72
N PHE A 172 -11.15 -2.01 -6.31
CA PHE A 172 -11.57 -0.63 -6.48
C PHE A 172 -12.78 -0.56 -7.40
N ASN A 173 -13.70 0.35 -7.09
CA ASN A 173 -14.82 0.60 -7.99
C ASN A 173 -14.30 1.16 -9.33
N PRO A 174 -14.53 0.47 -10.46
CA PRO A 174 -13.98 0.84 -11.75
C PRO A 174 -14.49 2.20 -12.25
N LEU A 175 -15.68 2.61 -11.81
CA LEU A 175 -16.32 3.86 -12.19
C LEU A 175 -16.01 5.02 -11.23
N SER A 176 -15.63 4.70 -9.98
CA SER A 176 -15.44 5.70 -8.93
C SER A 176 -14.31 5.28 -7.97
N GLY A 177 -13.10 5.75 -8.19
CA GLY A 177 -11.91 5.46 -7.36
C GLY A 177 -11.91 6.00 -5.91
N GLY A 178 -13.07 6.48 -5.42
CA GLY A 178 -13.26 6.93 -4.04
C GLY A 178 -13.60 5.80 -3.06
N SER A 179 -14.03 4.64 -3.56
CA SER A 179 -14.40 3.48 -2.74
C SER A 179 -13.91 2.17 -3.34
N PHE A 180 -13.77 1.16 -2.49
CA PHE A 180 -13.41 -0.19 -2.89
C PHE A 180 -14.20 -1.21 -2.09
N LEU A 181 -14.39 -2.38 -2.70
CA LEU A 181 -15.05 -3.53 -2.10
C LEU A 181 -13.99 -4.37 -1.38
N CYS A 182 -14.25 -4.70 -0.12
CA CYS A 182 -13.40 -5.54 0.71
C CYS A 182 -14.15 -6.81 1.10
N ILE A 183 -13.60 -7.95 0.70
CA ILE A 183 -14.17 -9.27 0.94
C ILE A 183 -13.18 -10.08 1.76
N SER A 184 -13.61 -10.43 2.96
CA SER A 184 -12.90 -11.31 3.88
C SER A 184 -13.57 -12.68 3.98
N ALA A 185 -12.92 -13.63 4.64
CA ALA A 185 -13.48 -14.92 5.07
C ALA A 185 -14.57 -14.73 6.15
N HIS A 186 -15.60 -13.95 5.82
CA HIS A 186 -16.71 -13.55 6.67
C HIS A 186 -17.97 -13.35 5.82
N PRO A 187 -19.18 -13.64 6.32
CA PRO A 187 -20.42 -13.49 5.55
C PRO A 187 -20.85 -12.05 5.25
N GLN A 188 -20.16 -11.05 5.79
CA GLN A 188 -20.46 -9.64 5.56
C GLN A 188 -19.33 -9.01 4.74
N ALA A 189 -19.65 -8.57 3.53
CA ALA A 189 -18.76 -7.73 2.74
C ALA A 189 -18.82 -6.28 3.25
N LYS A 190 -17.70 -5.57 3.13
CA LYS A 190 -17.54 -4.19 3.56
C LYS A 190 -17.13 -3.33 2.37
N ILE A 191 -17.67 -2.12 2.28
CA ILE A 191 -17.21 -1.11 1.34
C ILE A 191 -16.42 -0.09 2.12
N MET A 192 -15.20 0.13 1.68
CA MET A 192 -14.27 1.03 2.34
C MET A 192 -13.98 2.22 1.43
N SER A 193 -13.74 3.36 2.05
CA SER A 193 -13.24 4.55 1.37
C SER A 193 -11.80 4.32 0.92
N ARG A 194 -11.37 5.05 -0.10
CA ARG A 194 -9.98 5.18 -0.55
C ARG A 194 -8.97 5.42 0.59
N ASP A 195 -9.41 5.99 1.72
CA ASP A 195 -8.60 6.26 2.92
C ASP A 195 -8.69 5.17 4.01
N GLY A 196 -9.38 4.06 3.74
CA GLY A 196 -9.51 2.92 4.67
C GLY A 196 -10.54 3.10 5.78
N GLN A 197 -11.50 4.02 5.63
CA GLN A 197 -12.67 4.11 6.50
C GLN A 197 -13.78 3.17 6.00
N ILE A 198 -14.48 2.49 6.90
CA ILE A 198 -15.62 1.65 6.53
C ILE A 198 -16.82 2.55 6.21
N LEU A 199 -17.25 2.57 4.96
CA LEU A 199 -18.42 3.33 4.51
C LEU A 199 -19.69 2.52 4.73
N THR A 200 -19.70 1.26 4.29
CA THR A 200 -20.85 0.38 4.39
C THR A 200 -20.42 -1.02 4.82
N GLU A 201 -21.27 -1.64 5.63
CA GLU A 201 -21.15 -3.03 6.03
C GLU A 201 -22.50 -3.67 5.71
N PHE A 202 -22.47 -4.72 4.88
CA PHE A 202 -23.68 -5.41 4.50
C PHE A 202 -24.20 -6.30 5.62
N VAL A 203 -25.52 -6.47 5.69
CA VAL A 203 -26.16 -7.30 6.71
C VAL A 203 -25.73 -8.77 6.61
N LYS A 204 -25.55 -9.43 7.74
CA LYS A 204 -25.36 -10.88 7.83
C LYS A 204 -26.69 -11.60 7.57
N GLY A 205 -26.65 -12.71 6.84
CA GLY A 205 -27.81 -13.59 6.66
C GLY A 205 -28.14 -14.37 7.93
N ASP A 206 -29.42 -14.72 8.09
CA ASP A 206 -29.84 -15.64 9.14
C ASP A 206 -29.44 -17.08 8.75
N MET A 207 -28.52 -17.65 9.53
CA MET A 207 -27.98 -19.00 9.31
C MET A 207 -29.01 -20.11 9.50
N TYR A 208 -30.11 -19.85 10.22
CA TYR A 208 -31.13 -20.85 10.52
C TYR A 208 -32.20 -20.97 9.44
N LEU A 209 -32.27 -20.02 8.51
CA LEU A 209 -33.18 -20.09 7.37
C LEU A 209 -32.64 -21.04 6.30
N ARG A 210 -33.49 -21.99 5.88
CA ARG A 210 -33.15 -22.97 4.84
C ARG A 210 -33.27 -22.40 3.42
N ASP A 211 -34.23 -21.51 3.22
CA ASP A 211 -34.47 -20.85 1.93
C ASP A 211 -33.63 -19.58 1.83
N MET A 212 -32.71 -19.57 0.87
CA MET A 212 -31.78 -18.47 0.67
C MET A 212 -32.42 -17.22 0.08
N ASN A 213 -33.63 -17.34 -0.50
CA ASN A 213 -34.36 -16.17 -0.97
C ASN A 213 -34.85 -15.29 0.19
N ASN A 214 -35.08 -15.89 1.36
CA ASN A 214 -35.59 -15.19 2.55
C ASN A 214 -34.48 -14.61 3.43
N THR A 215 -33.22 -15.02 3.23
CA THR A 215 -32.09 -14.47 3.98
C THR A 215 -31.67 -13.13 3.39
N LYS A 216 -31.40 -12.13 4.25
CA LYS A 216 -31.04 -10.76 3.82
C LYS A 216 -29.56 -10.56 3.45
N GLY A 217 -28.72 -11.52 3.78
CA GLY A 217 -27.30 -11.49 3.47
C GLY A 217 -26.73 -12.89 3.37
N HIS A 218 -25.42 -12.98 3.13
CA HIS A 218 -24.77 -14.28 3.08
C HIS A 218 -24.81 -14.94 4.46
N ILE A 219 -25.03 -16.25 4.46
CA ILE A 219 -25.05 -17.05 5.69
C ILE A 219 -23.68 -17.66 6.01
N SER A 220 -22.80 -17.70 5.02
CA SER A 220 -21.46 -18.29 5.07
C SER A 220 -20.45 -17.33 4.44
N GLU A 221 -19.15 -17.66 4.52
CA GLU A 221 -18.07 -16.83 3.99
C GLU A 221 -18.24 -16.50 2.49
N ILE A 222 -17.84 -15.28 2.15
CA ILE A 222 -17.85 -14.74 0.79
C ILE A 222 -16.49 -15.07 0.15
N THR A 223 -16.50 -15.65 -1.04
CA THR A 223 -15.30 -16.05 -1.76
C THR A 223 -14.74 -14.92 -2.62
N THR A 224 -15.59 -14.27 -3.42
CA THR A 224 -15.19 -13.19 -4.33
C THR A 224 -16.33 -12.20 -4.54
N GLY A 225 -16.05 -11.09 -5.21
CA GLY A 225 -17.06 -10.14 -5.62
C GLY A 225 -16.49 -9.10 -6.57
N THR A 226 -17.38 -8.44 -7.30
CA THR A 226 -17.05 -7.54 -8.41
C THR A 226 -18.05 -6.40 -8.43
N TRP A 227 -17.61 -5.23 -8.92
CA TRP A 227 -18.51 -4.10 -9.12
C TRP A 227 -19.38 -4.29 -10.36
N HIS A 228 -20.52 -3.60 -10.39
CA HIS A 228 -21.29 -3.47 -11.63
C HIS A 228 -20.51 -2.60 -12.63
N PRO A 229 -20.40 -3.02 -13.90
CA PRO A 229 -19.58 -2.32 -14.88
C PRO A 229 -20.15 -0.96 -15.29
N THR A 230 -21.46 -0.71 -15.12
CA THR A 230 -22.09 0.58 -15.49
C THR A 230 -22.64 1.38 -14.30
N ASP A 231 -22.84 0.73 -13.15
CA ASP A 231 -23.56 1.33 -12.01
C ASP A 231 -22.65 1.36 -10.79
N ARG A 232 -22.12 2.54 -10.46
CA ARG A 232 -21.14 2.68 -9.37
C ARG A 232 -21.64 2.25 -7.99
N ASN A 233 -22.95 2.15 -7.79
CA ASN A 233 -23.57 1.84 -6.50
C ASN A 233 -23.99 0.37 -6.39
N VAL A 234 -23.67 -0.48 -7.37
CA VAL A 234 -24.07 -1.89 -7.37
C VAL A 234 -22.84 -2.78 -7.38
N CYS A 235 -22.85 -3.83 -6.57
CA CYS A 235 -21.82 -4.86 -6.57
C CYS A 235 -22.41 -6.26 -6.39
N VAL A 236 -21.73 -7.27 -6.90
CA VAL A 236 -22.07 -8.69 -6.67
C VAL A 236 -21.05 -9.31 -5.72
N THR A 237 -21.54 -10.16 -4.83
CA THR A 237 -20.71 -11.04 -3.99
C THR A 237 -21.11 -12.49 -4.20
N ALA A 238 -20.12 -13.38 -4.22
CA ALA A 238 -20.28 -14.82 -4.34
C ALA A 238 -19.97 -15.50 -3.00
N GLY A 239 -20.85 -16.41 -2.58
CA GLY A 239 -20.74 -17.09 -1.29
C GLY A 239 -20.53 -18.59 -1.39
N THR A 240 -19.94 -19.15 -0.34
CA THR A 240 -19.94 -20.60 -0.11
C THR A 240 -21.34 -21.15 0.19
N ASP A 241 -22.32 -20.28 0.41
CA ASP A 241 -23.73 -20.60 0.64
C ASP A 241 -24.56 -20.89 -0.63
N SER A 242 -23.89 -21.13 -1.76
CA SER A 242 -24.51 -21.38 -3.08
C SER A 242 -25.27 -20.19 -3.65
N THR A 243 -24.99 -18.97 -3.17
CA THR A 243 -25.65 -17.76 -3.67
C THR A 243 -24.68 -16.76 -4.27
N LEU A 244 -25.15 -16.06 -5.30
CA LEU A 244 -24.62 -14.77 -5.73
C LEU A 244 -25.62 -13.71 -5.27
N ARG A 245 -25.15 -12.67 -4.58
CA ARG A 245 -26.01 -11.59 -4.09
C ARG A 245 -25.64 -10.28 -4.74
N ILE A 246 -26.64 -9.58 -5.26
CA ILE A 246 -26.50 -8.24 -5.82
C ILE A 246 -26.86 -7.25 -4.71
N TRP A 247 -25.94 -6.34 -4.43
CA TRP A 247 -26.09 -5.35 -3.38
C TRP A 247 -26.17 -3.95 -3.97
N ASP A 248 -26.98 -3.10 -3.35
CA ASP A 248 -26.91 -1.65 -3.52
C ASP A 248 -26.13 -1.07 -2.36
N VAL A 249 -25.06 -0.33 -2.64
CA VAL A 249 -24.22 0.36 -1.65
C VAL A 249 -25.05 1.26 -0.73
N ASN A 250 -26.11 1.87 -1.26
CA ASN A 250 -26.97 2.76 -0.48
C ASN A 250 -27.87 2.01 0.50
N ASN A 251 -28.18 0.73 0.23
CA ASN A 251 -29.03 -0.10 1.08
C ASN A 251 -28.23 -1.21 1.77
N LYS A 252 -27.81 -0.95 3.01
CA LYS A 252 -26.99 -1.87 3.80
C LYS A 252 -27.77 -3.02 4.44
N ARG A 253 -29.10 -2.88 4.57
CA ARG A 253 -29.94 -3.78 5.38
C ARG A 253 -30.52 -4.96 4.62
N SER A 254 -30.40 -4.97 3.30
CA SER A 254 -30.87 -6.04 2.43
C SER A 254 -30.13 -5.99 1.10
N GLN A 255 -29.91 -7.16 0.52
CA GLN A 255 -29.55 -7.31 -0.87
C GLN A 255 -30.66 -6.76 -1.79
N LYS A 256 -30.27 -6.31 -2.98
CA LYS A 256 -31.18 -5.91 -4.06
C LYS A 256 -31.83 -7.14 -4.68
N GLU A 257 -31.02 -8.14 -5.02
CA GLU A 257 -31.47 -9.39 -5.62
C GLU A 257 -30.61 -10.58 -5.14
N VAL A 258 -31.21 -11.77 -5.13
CA VAL A 258 -30.54 -13.03 -4.80
C VAL A 258 -30.57 -13.95 -6.01
N ILE A 259 -29.42 -14.52 -6.33
CA ILE A 259 -29.28 -15.59 -7.30
C ILE A 259 -28.92 -16.85 -6.53
N VAL A 260 -29.87 -17.78 -6.42
CA VAL A 260 -29.63 -19.08 -5.80
C VAL A 260 -29.19 -20.05 -6.88
N PHE A 261 -27.91 -20.42 -6.87
CA PHE A 261 -27.42 -21.45 -7.78
C PHE A 261 -27.81 -22.83 -7.26
N LYS A 262 -28.57 -23.57 -8.07
CA LYS A 262 -28.99 -24.93 -7.76
C LYS A 262 -28.14 -25.90 -8.56
N SER A 263 -27.17 -26.51 -7.89
CA SER A 263 -26.32 -27.52 -8.53
C SER A 263 -27.16 -28.71 -8.96
N LYS A 264 -26.89 -29.21 -10.17
CA LYS A 264 -27.50 -30.43 -10.69
C LYS A 264 -26.54 -31.64 -10.58
N ALA A 265 -25.41 -31.49 -9.90
CA ALA A 265 -24.45 -32.57 -9.69
C ALA A 265 -25.05 -33.68 -8.81
N ALA A 266 -24.71 -34.93 -9.11
CA ALA A 266 -25.18 -36.07 -8.33
C ALA A 266 -24.68 -35.97 -6.88
N GLY A 267 -25.55 -36.22 -5.90
CA GLY A 267 -25.19 -36.18 -4.47
C GLY A 267 -25.07 -34.78 -3.85
N SER A 268 -25.12 -33.69 -4.64
CA SER A 268 -24.99 -32.31 -4.13
C SER A 268 -26.27 -31.77 -3.46
N ALA A 269 -27.41 -32.48 -3.57
CA ALA A 269 -28.70 -32.04 -3.03
C ALA A 269 -29.09 -30.59 -3.42
N GLY A 270 -28.61 -30.12 -4.57
CA GLY A 270 -28.87 -28.76 -5.05
C GLY A 270 -27.94 -27.68 -4.52
N ARG A 271 -26.89 -28.01 -3.74
CA ARG A 271 -26.00 -27.04 -3.08
C ARG A 271 -24.52 -27.25 -3.43
N THR A 272 -23.86 -26.18 -3.82
CA THR A 272 -22.41 -26.14 -4.05
C THR A 272 -21.84 -24.75 -3.77
N LYS A 273 -20.55 -24.65 -3.50
CA LYS A 273 -19.90 -23.36 -3.18
C LYS A 273 -19.67 -22.56 -4.47
N MET A 274 -19.99 -21.27 -4.45
CA MET A 274 -19.58 -20.36 -5.52
C MET A 274 -18.14 -19.93 -5.27
N THR A 275 -17.27 -20.16 -6.25
CA THR A 275 -15.82 -19.96 -6.10
C THR A 275 -15.38 -18.60 -6.61
N ALA A 276 -15.84 -18.19 -7.80
CA ALA A 276 -15.47 -16.94 -8.44
C ALA A 276 -16.64 -16.32 -9.20
N VAL A 277 -16.64 -15.00 -9.34
CA VAL A 277 -17.64 -14.23 -10.09
C VAL A 277 -16.98 -13.10 -10.88
N ALA A 278 -17.47 -12.84 -12.09
CA ALA A 278 -17.07 -11.73 -12.93
C ALA A 278 -18.29 -11.06 -13.57
N TRP A 279 -18.26 -9.72 -13.64
CA TRP A 279 -19.32 -8.91 -14.25
C TRP A 279 -18.73 -8.01 -15.32
N GLY A 280 -19.12 -8.25 -16.57
CA GLY A 280 -18.59 -7.55 -17.73
C GLY A 280 -19.67 -6.78 -18.48
N THR A 281 -19.23 -5.71 -19.15
CA THR A 281 -20.03 -5.02 -20.16
C THR A 281 -19.25 -4.98 -21.47
N PRO A 282 -19.89 -5.20 -22.63
CA PRO A 282 -19.26 -4.96 -23.91
C PRO A 282 -18.88 -3.47 -24.07
N ALA A 283 -17.63 -3.18 -24.42
CA ALA A 283 -17.15 -1.81 -24.64
C ALA A 283 -17.97 -1.01 -25.69
N GLN A 284 -18.60 -1.71 -26.63
CA GLN A 284 -19.43 -1.11 -27.70
C GLN A 284 -20.87 -0.79 -27.26
N GLY A 285 -21.18 -0.95 -25.97
CA GLY A 285 -22.54 -0.87 -25.47
C GLY A 285 -23.33 -2.14 -25.80
N GLY A 286 -23.92 -2.78 -24.79
CA GLY A 286 -24.64 -4.02 -24.96
C GLY A 286 -25.21 -4.55 -23.65
N SER A 287 -25.77 -5.76 -23.71
CA SER A 287 -26.24 -6.44 -22.50
C SER A 287 -25.06 -6.80 -21.62
N ASN A 288 -25.08 -6.36 -20.36
CA ASN A 288 -24.14 -6.79 -19.34
C ASN A 288 -24.23 -8.32 -19.18
N VAL A 289 -23.13 -8.95 -18.78
CA VAL A 289 -23.06 -10.40 -18.55
C VAL A 289 -22.46 -10.64 -17.17
N LEU A 290 -23.10 -11.50 -16.40
CA LEU A 290 -22.63 -11.96 -15.09
C LEU A 290 -22.29 -13.44 -15.18
N ILE A 291 -21.08 -13.81 -14.76
CA ILE A 291 -20.59 -15.19 -14.83
C ILE A 291 -20.16 -15.62 -13.45
N GLY A 292 -20.66 -16.77 -13.00
CA GLY A 292 -20.25 -17.41 -11.76
C GLY A 292 -19.67 -18.80 -12.04
N ALA A 293 -18.62 -19.17 -11.33
CA ALA A 293 -18.15 -20.55 -11.27
C ALA A 293 -18.52 -21.19 -9.94
N ALA A 294 -18.75 -22.49 -10.03
CA ALA A 294 -19.12 -23.34 -8.93
C ALA A 294 -18.04 -24.39 -8.67
N LEU A 295 -17.91 -24.81 -7.41
CA LEU A 295 -16.99 -25.86 -7.00
C LEU A 295 -17.34 -27.22 -7.60
N ASP A 296 -18.57 -27.42 -8.08
CA ASP A 296 -18.97 -28.65 -8.77
C ASP A 296 -18.44 -28.75 -10.21
N GLY A 297 -17.66 -27.77 -10.66
CA GLY A 297 -17.13 -27.69 -12.01
C GLY A 297 -18.04 -26.96 -13.00
N SER A 298 -19.20 -26.46 -12.54
CA SER A 298 -20.13 -25.74 -13.39
C SER A 298 -19.73 -24.28 -13.59
N LEU A 299 -19.90 -23.78 -14.81
CA LEU A 299 -19.81 -22.37 -15.15
C LEU A 299 -21.19 -21.88 -15.60
N VAL A 300 -21.65 -20.78 -15.01
CA VAL A 300 -23.02 -20.30 -15.16
C VAL A 300 -23.01 -18.86 -15.59
N MET A 301 -23.82 -18.54 -16.60
CA MET A 301 -23.96 -17.21 -17.16
C MET A 301 -25.37 -16.69 -16.91
N TYR A 302 -25.47 -15.45 -16.45
CA TYR A 302 -26.72 -14.70 -16.26
C TYR A 302 -26.67 -13.41 -17.08
N GLY A 303 -27.84 -12.90 -17.48
CA GLY A 303 -27.93 -11.54 -18.02
C GLY A 303 -27.67 -10.53 -16.92
N GLY A 304 -26.84 -9.52 -17.18
CA GLY A 304 -26.38 -8.56 -16.16
C GLY A 304 -27.37 -7.47 -15.79
N ASN A 305 -28.51 -7.34 -16.47
CA ASN A 305 -29.55 -6.35 -16.11
C ASN A 305 -30.81 -7.02 -15.53
N GLY A 306 -30.74 -8.32 -15.25
CA GLY A 306 -31.89 -9.14 -14.85
C GLY A 306 -32.82 -9.49 -16.02
N PRO A 307 -33.81 -10.37 -15.78
CA PRO A 307 -34.08 -11.09 -14.53
C PRO A 307 -33.05 -12.21 -14.26
N PHE A 308 -32.66 -12.40 -12.99
CA PHE A 308 -31.65 -13.39 -12.58
C PHE A 308 -32.24 -14.74 -12.14
N ALA A 309 -33.54 -14.95 -12.32
CA ALA A 309 -34.23 -16.17 -11.88
C ALA A 309 -33.80 -17.44 -12.64
N ARG A 310 -33.30 -17.28 -13.87
CA ARG A 310 -32.80 -18.37 -14.71
C ARG A 310 -31.46 -17.99 -15.33
N PRO A 311 -30.50 -18.93 -15.39
CA PRO A 311 -29.26 -18.69 -16.12
C PRO A 311 -29.54 -18.59 -17.63
N ALA A 312 -28.84 -17.69 -18.30
CA ALA A 312 -28.80 -17.58 -19.75
C ALA A 312 -28.01 -18.73 -20.40
N GLY A 313 -27.03 -19.28 -19.69
CA GLY A 313 -26.26 -20.46 -20.09
C GLY A 313 -25.65 -21.17 -18.89
N GLU A 314 -25.47 -22.49 -18.98
CA GLU A 314 -24.89 -23.32 -17.93
C GLU A 314 -24.06 -24.42 -18.58
N ILE A 315 -22.78 -24.51 -18.20
CA ILE A 315 -21.84 -25.54 -18.64
C ILE A 315 -21.44 -26.34 -17.41
N ARG A 316 -21.92 -27.57 -17.29
CA ARG A 316 -21.80 -28.38 -16.06
C ARG A 316 -20.42 -28.99 -15.85
N GLU A 317 -19.74 -29.29 -16.94
CA GLU A 317 -18.41 -29.92 -16.95
C GLU A 317 -17.38 -28.91 -17.48
N ALA A 318 -17.49 -27.66 -17.02
CA ALA A 318 -16.55 -26.62 -17.43
C ALA A 318 -15.16 -26.90 -16.87
N HIS A 319 -15.06 -27.36 -15.62
CA HIS A 319 -13.84 -27.85 -14.98
C HIS A 319 -14.12 -29.14 -14.19
N GLN A 320 -13.09 -29.83 -13.71
CA GLN A 320 -13.29 -31.03 -12.89
C GLN A 320 -14.05 -30.69 -11.59
N PRO A 321 -15.08 -31.48 -11.22
CA PRO A 321 -15.80 -31.29 -9.96
C PRO A 321 -14.88 -31.36 -8.75
N HIS A 322 -15.16 -30.58 -7.72
CA HIS A 322 -14.40 -30.47 -6.47
C HIS A 322 -13.01 -29.81 -6.60
N THR A 323 -12.70 -29.22 -7.76
CA THR A 323 -11.51 -28.39 -7.94
C THR A 323 -11.85 -26.91 -7.79
N TRP A 324 -10.95 -26.12 -7.20
CA TRP A 324 -11.21 -24.71 -6.98
C TRP A 324 -10.98 -23.88 -8.25
N THR A 325 -12.04 -23.34 -8.83
CA THR A 325 -11.96 -22.40 -9.96
C THR A 325 -11.70 -20.99 -9.44
N GLY A 326 -10.42 -20.60 -9.40
CA GLY A 326 -10.00 -19.32 -8.79
C GLY A 326 -10.17 -18.10 -9.69
N GLY A 327 -9.84 -18.24 -10.98
CA GLY A 327 -9.78 -17.10 -11.90
C GLY A 327 -10.89 -17.13 -12.94
N ILE A 328 -11.66 -16.04 -13.02
CA ILE A 328 -12.59 -15.76 -14.12
C ILE A 328 -12.38 -14.31 -14.54
N ASP A 329 -12.30 -14.06 -15.84
CA ASP A 329 -12.36 -12.70 -16.38
C ASP A 329 -13.09 -12.68 -17.71
N ILE A 330 -13.65 -11.51 -18.03
CA ILE A 330 -14.40 -11.26 -19.25
C ILE A 330 -13.60 -10.29 -20.11
N SER A 331 -13.54 -10.55 -21.41
CA SER A 331 -12.88 -9.64 -22.35
C SER A 331 -13.62 -8.29 -22.41
N SER A 332 -12.88 -7.23 -22.74
CA SER A 332 -13.40 -5.86 -22.92
C SER A 332 -14.52 -5.77 -23.96
N ASP A 333 -14.56 -6.68 -24.94
CA ASP A 333 -15.63 -6.78 -25.93
C ASP A 333 -16.88 -7.52 -25.41
N GLY A 334 -16.81 -8.14 -24.23
CA GLY A 334 -17.89 -8.91 -23.59
C GLY A 334 -18.22 -10.24 -24.28
N ARG A 335 -17.43 -10.67 -25.26
CA ARG A 335 -17.71 -11.88 -26.07
C ARG A 335 -16.99 -13.12 -25.56
N MET A 336 -15.83 -12.94 -24.95
CA MET A 336 -14.99 -14.04 -24.52
C MET A 336 -14.85 -14.07 -23.01
N VAL A 337 -14.76 -15.27 -22.47
CA VAL A 337 -14.61 -15.54 -21.04
C VAL A 337 -13.45 -16.47 -20.87
N VAL A 338 -12.55 -16.14 -19.96
CA VAL A 338 -11.43 -17.01 -19.61
C VAL A 338 -11.65 -17.52 -18.21
N THR A 339 -11.47 -18.82 -18.05
CA THR A 339 -11.53 -19.47 -16.74
C THR A 339 -10.26 -20.24 -16.47
N ARG A 340 -9.81 -20.18 -15.22
CA ARG A 340 -8.68 -20.92 -14.69
C ARG A 340 -9.16 -21.83 -13.57
N GLY A 341 -9.13 -23.13 -13.81
CA GLY A 341 -9.57 -24.15 -12.86
C GLY A 341 -8.43 -24.74 -12.04
N GLY A 342 -8.77 -25.42 -10.95
CA GLY A 342 -7.85 -26.30 -10.20
C GLY A 342 -7.59 -27.63 -10.89
N ASP A 343 -8.19 -27.86 -12.06
CA ASP A 343 -7.92 -29.01 -12.92
C ASP A 343 -6.71 -28.81 -13.86
N ASP A 344 -5.84 -27.84 -13.53
CA ASP A 344 -4.66 -27.45 -14.32
C ASP A 344 -4.97 -27.03 -15.76
N LEU A 345 -6.19 -26.55 -16.01
CA LEU A 345 -6.63 -26.09 -17.33
C LEU A 345 -7.05 -24.63 -17.32
N ILE A 346 -6.60 -23.89 -18.33
CA ILE A 346 -7.16 -22.61 -18.73
C ILE A 346 -8.05 -22.85 -19.94
N LYS A 347 -9.31 -22.39 -19.86
CA LYS A 347 -10.30 -22.57 -20.92
C LYS A 347 -10.86 -21.22 -21.35
N LEU A 348 -11.06 -21.09 -22.66
CA LEU A 348 -11.69 -19.94 -23.31
C LEU A 348 -13.11 -20.31 -23.74
N TRP A 349 -14.06 -19.43 -23.49
CA TRP A 349 -15.48 -19.62 -23.78
C TRP A 349 -16.05 -18.44 -24.56
N ASP A 350 -16.97 -18.72 -25.48
CA ASP A 350 -17.76 -17.70 -26.18
C ASP A 350 -19.09 -17.48 -25.44
N THR A 351 -19.40 -16.23 -25.08
CA THR A 351 -20.67 -15.87 -24.40
C THR A 351 -21.89 -16.07 -25.29
N ARG A 352 -21.76 -15.96 -26.61
CA ARG A 352 -22.86 -16.18 -27.56
C ARG A 352 -23.16 -17.65 -27.77
N LYS A 353 -22.13 -18.49 -27.67
CA LYS A 353 -22.20 -19.94 -27.84
C LYS A 353 -21.67 -20.66 -26.59
N PHE A 354 -22.32 -20.41 -25.47
CA PHE A 354 -21.90 -20.87 -24.15
C PHE A 354 -22.22 -22.36 -23.90
N THR A 355 -21.55 -23.25 -24.63
CA THR A 355 -21.81 -24.70 -24.60
C THR A 355 -20.54 -25.55 -24.52
N LYS A 356 -19.49 -25.18 -25.26
CA LYS A 356 -18.21 -25.89 -25.32
C LYS A 356 -17.06 -24.88 -25.21
N PRO A 357 -15.90 -25.29 -24.68
CA PRO A 357 -14.73 -24.43 -24.69
C PRO A 357 -14.24 -24.27 -26.15
N LEU A 358 -13.82 -23.05 -26.50
CA LEU A 358 -13.18 -22.78 -27.78
C LEU A 358 -11.77 -23.35 -27.80
N VAL A 359 -11.02 -23.09 -26.73
CA VAL A 359 -9.62 -23.51 -26.56
C VAL A 359 -9.42 -23.94 -25.12
N SER A 360 -8.64 -25.01 -24.94
CA SER A 360 -8.20 -25.50 -23.63
C SER A 360 -6.70 -25.74 -23.66
N VAL A 361 -5.99 -25.15 -22.70
CA VAL A 361 -4.53 -25.30 -22.56
C VAL A 361 -4.21 -25.76 -21.14
N SER A 362 -3.24 -26.67 -21.03
CA SER A 362 -2.72 -27.09 -19.73
C SER A 362 -1.81 -26.02 -19.15
N HIS A 363 -2.13 -25.60 -17.95
CA HIS A 363 -1.35 -24.68 -17.14
C HIS A 363 -1.57 -25.04 -15.68
N LYS A 364 -0.49 -25.50 -15.01
CA LYS A 364 -0.56 -25.92 -13.62
C LYS A 364 -1.15 -24.82 -12.74
N SER A 365 -2.18 -25.16 -11.97
CA SER A 365 -2.92 -24.20 -11.18
C SER A 365 -2.31 -24.03 -9.80
N THR A 366 -2.40 -22.80 -9.28
CA THR A 366 -2.07 -22.49 -7.88
C THR A 366 -3.30 -22.44 -6.98
N SER A 367 -4.49 -22.69 -7.54
CA SER A 367 -5.79 -22.51 -6.85
C SER A 367 -6.02 -23.47 -5.68
N ASP A 368 -5.40 -24.65 -5.69
CA ASP A 368 -5.57 -25.65 -4.64
C ASP A 368 -4.93 -25.21 -3.32
N HIS A 369 -3.80 -24.52 -3.40
CA HIS A 369 -3.12 -23.93 -2.25
C HIS A 369 -3.60 -22.49 -1.98
N TYR A 370 -3.90 -21.75 -3.04
CA TYR A 370 -4.27 -20.34 -2.99
C TYR A 370 -5.56 -20.10 -3.78
N SER A 371 -6.71 -20.24 -3.11
CA SER A 371 -8.04 -20.11 -3.72
C SER A 371 -8.30 -18.78 -4.45
N THR A 372 -7.58 -17.71 -4.09
CA THR A 372 -7.71 -16.36 -4.66
C THR A 372 -6.90 -16.16 -5.94
N SER A 373 -6.33 -17.23 -6.47
CA SER A 373 -5.45 -17.15 -7.63
C SER A 373 -6.22 -16.74 -8.89
N ASN A 374 -5.78 -15.67 -9.55
CA ASN A 374 -6.59 -15.02 -10.59
C ASN A 374 -6.03 -15.21 -12.01
N ILE A 375 -6.85 -14.79 -12.97
CA ILE A 375 -6.50 -14.62 -14.38
C ILE A 375 -7.17 -13.33 -14.83
N ARG A 376 -6.48 -12.52 -15.64
CA ARG A 376 -7.03 -11.24 -16.12
C ARG A 376 -6.74 -11.04 -17.60
N TYR A 377 -7.66 -10.39 -18.30
CA TYR A 377 -7.37 -9.82 -19.59
C TYR A 377 -6.53 -8.56 -19.42
N SER A 378 -5.68 -8.30 -20.41
CA SER A 378 -5.13 -6.98 -20.63
C SER A 378 -6.27 -5.97 -20.85
N PRO A 379 -6.02 -4.67 -20.56
CA PRO A 379 -7.00 -3.59 -20.73
C PRO A 379 -7.76 -3.57 -22.06
N TYR A 380 -7.09 -3.93 -23.15
CA TYR A 380 -7.66 -3.96 -24.51
C TYR A 380 -7.95 -5.38 -25.01
N SER A 381 -7.84 -6.38 -24.12
CA SER A 381 -8.05 -7.80 -24.41
C SER A 381 -7.18 -8.37 -25.53
N THR A 382 -6.03 -7.75 -25.80
CA THR A 382 -5.02 -8.21 -26.76
C THR A 382 -4.24 -9.40 -26.23
N SER A 383 -4.06 -9.47 -24.90
CA SER A 383 -3.33 -10.52 -24.18
C SER A 383 -4.08 -10.90 -22.90
N ILE A 384 -3.76 -12.07 -22.34
CA ILE A 384 -4.23 -12.55 -21.04
C ILE A 384 -3.01 -12.74 -20.13
N ILE A 385 -3.14 -12.40 -18.85
CA ILE A 385 -2.05 -12.54 -17.88
C ILE A 385 -2.42 -13.55 -16.79
N THR A 386 -1.48 -14.43 -16.46
CA THR A 386 -1.65 -15.41 -15.39
C THR A 386 -0.34 -15.72 -14.69
N GLY A 387 -0.43 -16.13 -13.42
CA GLY A 387 0.70 -16.52 -12.60
C GLY A 387 0.89 -18.03 -12.51
N SER A 388 2.14 -18.46 -12.51
CA SER A 388 2.56 -19.85 -12.31
C SER A 388 2.92 -20.14 -10.84
N GLU A 389 2.90 -21.42 -10.47
CA GLU A 389 3.39 -21.93 -9.20
C GLU A 389 4.90 -21.70 -9.01
N THR A 390 5.67 -21.65 -10.10
CA THR A 390 7.12 -21.40 -10.06
C THR A 390 7.48 -19.93 -9.86
N GLY A 391 6.49 -19.03 -9.85
CA GLY A 391 6.67 -17.59 -9.72
C GLY A 391 6.94 -16.86 -11.03
N HIS A 392 6.63 -17.50 -12.15
CA HIS A 392 6.66 -16.87 -13.47
C HIS A 392 5.32 -16.20 -13.80
N LEU A 393 5.39 -15.06 -14.47
CA LEU A 393 4.25 -14.43 -15.13
C LEU A 393 4.19 -14.91 -16.57
N HIS A 394 3.06 -15.48 -16.95
CA HIS A 394 2.75 -15.91 -18.30
C HIS A 394 1.80 -14.89 -18.93
N ILE A 395 2.20 -14.32 -20.05
CA ILE A 395 1.36 -13.52 -20.93
C ILE A 395 0.96 -14.42 -22.09
N LEU A 396 -0.33 -14.69 -22.22
CA LEU A 396 -0.92 -15.62 -23.17
C LEU A 396 -1.64 -14.85 -24.29
N ASN A 397 -1.59 -15.41 -25.50
CA ASN A 397 -2.43 -14.94 -26.60
C ASN A 397 -3.90 -15.37 -26.37
N PRO A 398 -4.89 -14.47 -26.49
CA PRO A 398 -6.29 -14.80 -26.28
C PRO A 398 -6.87 -15.76 -27.30
N GLY A 399 -6.31 -15.85 -28.51
CA GLY A 399 -6.83 -16.72 -29.57
C GLY A 399 -6.46 -18.20 -29.41
N ASN A 400 -5.28 -18.50 -28.87
CA ASN A 400 -4.77 -19.87 -28.75
C ASN A 400 -4.33 -20.27 -27.34
N LEU A 401 -4.38 -19.34 -26.37
CA LEU A 401 -3.95 -19.51 -24.97
C LEU A 401 -2.50 -20.00 -24.79
N ARG A 402 -1.64 -19.85 -25.81
CA ARG A 402 -0.20 -20.15 -25.70
C ARG A 402 0.54 -18.98 -25.08
N PRO A 403 1.60 -19.23 -24.30
CA PRO A 403 2.43 -18.17 -23.75
C PRO A 403 3.24 -17.50 -24.86
N GLU A 404 3.02 -16.20 -25.04
CA GLU A 404 3.83 -15.33 -25.90
C GLU A 404 5.07 -14.85 -25.15
N HIS A 405 4.90 -14.51 -23.87
CA HIS A 405 5.97 -14.00 -23.03
C HIS A 405 5.92 -14.62 -21.64
N VAL A 406 7.07 -15.09 -21.16
CA VAL A 406 7.23 -15.68 -19.82
C VAL A 406 8.37 -14.97 -19.13
N THR A 407 8.11 -14.37 -17.97
CA THR A 407 9.16 -13.74 -17.17
C THR A 407 9.14 -14.19 -15.72
N PRO A 408 10.31 -14.48 -15.12
CA PRO A 408 10.41 -14.82 -13.71
C PRO A 408 10.30 -13.57 -12.83
N ILE A 409 9.28 -13.50 -11.96
CA ILE A 409 9.12 -12.37 -11.02
C ILE A 409 9.61 -12.77 -9.63
N THR A 410 9.08 -13.87 -9.09
CA THR A 410 9.44 -14.38 -7.77
C THR A 410 9.88 -15.84 -7.87
N PRO A 411 11.09 -16.11 -8.38
CA PRO A 411 11.57 -17.48 -8.56
C PRO A 411 11.41 -18.33 -7.30
N GLY A 412 10.72 -19.47 -7.44
CA GLY A 412 10.51 -20.42 -6.34
C GLY A 412 9.32 -20.11 -5.42
N SER A 413 8.53 -19.07 -5.71
CA SER A 413 7.31 -18.76 -4.97
C SER A 413 6.11 -18.58 -5.90
N ALA A 414 4.97 -19.18 -5.57
CA ALA A 414 3.78 -19.10 -6.41
C ALA A 414 3.30 -17.66 -6.61
N LEU A 415 3.01 -17.30 -7.86
CA LEU A 415 2.37 -16.04 -8.21
C LEU A 415 0.85 -16.21 -8.08
N ILE A 416 0.25 -15.49 -7.13
CA ILE A 416 -1.16 -15.68 -6.76
C ILE A 416 -2.05 -14.74 -7.58
N THR A 417 -1.75 -13.45 -7.55
CA THR A 417 -2.60 -12.42 -8.14
C THR A 417 -1.83 -11.57 -9.14
N VAL A 418 -2.50 -11.22 -10.23
CA VAL A 418 -1.99 -10.37 -11.30
C VAL A 418 -3.06 -9.34 -11.67
N ASN A 419 -2.65 -8.10 -11.93
CA ASN A 419 -3.53 -7.01 -12.36
C ASN A 419 -2.80 -6.08 -13.32
N TRP A 420 -3.39 -5.77 -14.48
CA TRP A 420 -2.81 -4.85 -15.47
C TRP A 420 -3.66 -3.60 -15.60
N HIS A 421 -3.09 -2.45 -15.26
CA HIS A 421 -3.82 -1.20 -15.25
C HIS A 421 -3.92 -0.53 -16.63
N PRO A 422 -5.12 -0.12 -17.09
CA PRO A 422 -5.36 0.48 -18.41
C PRO A 422 -4.60 1.77 -18.69
N LYS A 423 -4.63 2.74 -17.76
CA LYS A 423 -4.12 4.10 -18.05
C LYS A 423 -2.62 4.25 -17.83
N ILE A 424 -2.07 3.47 -16.91
CA ILE A 424 -0.66 3.57 -16.50
C ILE A 424 0.19 2.57 -17.28
N ASN A 425 -0.44 1.53 -17.83
CA ASN A 425 0.24 0.43 -18.51
C ASN A 425 1.32 -0.21 -17.64
N GLN A 426 0.94 -0.61 -16.42
CA GLN A 426 1.78 -1.32 -15.45
C GLN A 426 1.08 -2.60 -15.02
N ILE A 427 1.88 -3.64 -14.79
CA ILE A 427 1.40 -4.93 -14.30
C ILE A 427 1.81 -5.02 -12.83
N VAL A 428 0.84 -5.25 -11.95
CA VAL A 428 1.11 -5.51 -10.53
C VAL A 428 0.84 -6.96 -10.24
N THR A 429 1.76 -7.58 -9.52
CA THR A 429 1.67 -8.99 -9.15
C THR A 429 1.85 -9.15 -7.64
N GLY A 430 1.16 -10.13 -7.06
CA GLY A 430 1.28 -10.51 -5.66
C GLY A 430 1.63 -11.99 -5.55
N SER A 431 2.64 -12.29 -4.74
CA SER A 431 3.23 -13.61 -4.59
C SER A 431 3.01 -14.21 -3.20
N ALA A 432 3.24 -15.52 -3.10
CA ALA A 432 3.12 -16.26 -1.86
C ALA A 432 4.18 -15.87 -0.79
N ASN A 433 5.31 -15.31 -1.22
CA ASN A 433 6.40 -14.83 -0.35
C ASN A 433 6.11 -13.48 0.36
N ALA A 434 4.86 -13.01 0.35
CA ALA A 434 4.41 -11.74 0.93
C ALA A 434 4.94 -10.46 0.23
N GLU A 435 5.48 -10.59 -0.97
CA GLU A 435 5.91 -9.46 -1.79
C GLU A 435 4.85 -9.08 -2.82
N ALA A 436 4.80 -7.79 -3.16
CA ALA A 436 4.09 -7.31 -4.34
C ALA A 436 5.08 -6.63 -5.28
N HIS A 437 5.05 -7.01 -6.55
CA HIS A 437 5.96 -6.52 -7.58
C HIS A 437 5.18 -5.70 -8.60
N ILE A 438 5.64 -4.49 -8.90
CA ILE A 438 5.08 -3.64 -9.95
C ILE A 438 6.05 -3.62 -11.12
N LEU A 439 5.61 -4.18 -12.24
CA LEU A 439 6.35 -4.20 -13.49
C LEU A 439 5.97 -2.99 -14.34
N TYR A 440 6.98 -2.35 -14.91
CA TYR A 440 6.81 -1.17 -15.75
C TYR A 440 7.88 -1.09 -16.83
N SER A 441 7.63 -0.27 -17.85
CA SER A 441 8.64 0.15 -18.82
C SER A 441 8.68 1.68 -18.84
N PRO A 442 9.85 2.32 -18.64
CA PRO A 442 9.97 3.77 -18.67
C PRO A 442 9.49 4.40 -19.98
N ALA A 443 9.59 3.68 -21.10
CA ALA A 443 9.17 4.15 -22.41
C ALA A 443 7.65 4.05 -22.63
N LYS A 444 7.00 3.01 -22.09
CA LYS A 444 5.58 2.69 -22.37
C LYS A 444 4.63 2.99 -21.21
N SER A 445 5.12 2.94 -19.97
CA SER A 445 4.35 3.15 -18.77
C SER A 445 4.34 4.63 -18.38
N THR A 446 3.23 5.10 -17.83
CA THR A 446 3.09 6.51 -17.40
C THR A 446 2.65 6.61 -15.95
N ARG A 447 3.26 7.52 -15.17
CA ARG A 447 2.97 7.72 -13.73
C ARG A 447 3.20 6.44 -12.90
N GLY A 448 2.65 6.37 -11.69
CA GLY A 448 2.74 5.18 -10.83
C GLY A 448 4.19 4.90 -10.43
N ALA A 449 4.70 3.70 -10.72
CA ALA A 449 6.10 3.33 -10.44
C ALA A 449 7.12 4.26 -11.11
N VAL A 450 6.87 4.72 -12.34
CA VAL A 450 7.75 5.67 -13.04
C VAL A 450 7.89 6.98 -12.24
N GLU A 451 6.80 7.47 -11.67
CA GLU A 451 6.81 8.70 -10.87
C GLU A 451 7.54 8.51 -9.54
N VAL A 452 7.40 7.33 -8.91
CA VAL A 452 8.17 6.99 -7.71
C VAL A 452 9.66 7.00 -8.04
N MET A 453 10.05 6.36 -9.14
CA MET A 453 11.45 6.21 -9.56
C MET A 453 12.04 7.47 -10.19
N SER A 454 11.24 8.45 -10.59
CA SER A 454 11.74 9.76 -11.04
C SER A 454 11.97 10.75 -9.91
N ARG A 455 11.52 10.45 -8.68
CA ARG A 455 11.65 11.35 -7.53
C ARG A 455 13.01 11.22 -6.86
N ALA A 456 13.54 12.35 -6.40
CA ALA A 456 14.75 12.36 -5.61
C ALA A 456 14.55 11.53 -4.31
N PRO A 457 15.51 10.64 -3.96
CA PRO A 457 15.43 9.88 -2.72
C PRO A 457 15.43 10.82 -1.52
N LYS A 458 14.56 10.56 -0.54
CA LYS A 458 14.45 11.41 0.64
C LYS A 458 15.76 11.32 1.44
N LYS A 459 16.38 12.46 1.75
CA LYS A 459 17.53 12.50 2.65
C LYS A 459 17.07 12.05 4.02
N ARG A 460 17.48 10.85 4.43
CA ARG A 460 17.13 10.26 5.72
C ARG A 460 17.89 10.98 6.82
N HIS A 461 17.19 11.43 7.85
CA HIS A 461 17.83 11.78 9.12
C HIS A 461 18.24 10.48 9.84
N ILE A 462 19.23 10.54 10.73
CA ILE A 462 19.68 9.37 11.51
C ILE A 462 18.55 8.76 12.38
N ASP A 463 17.53 9.57 12.70
CA ASP A 463 16.34 9.14 13.44
C ASP A 463 15.21 8.57 12.54
N ASP A 464 15.34 8.70 11.21
CA ASP A 464 14.42 8.12 10.21
C ASP A 464 14.84 6.67 9.86
N ASP A 465 15.12 5.86 10.88
CA ASP A 465 15.38 4.44 10.75
C ASP A 465 14.08 3.64 10.68
N PRO A 466 13.72 2.97 9.56
CA PRO A 466 12.44 2.30 9.39
C PRO A 466 12.17 1.19 10.41
N ASN A 467 13.22 0.64 11.04
CA ASN A 467 13.11 -0.37 12.11
C ASN A 467 12.93 0.24 13.51
N ARG A 468 13.13 1.56 13.68
CA ARG A 468 13.09 2.29 14.96
C ARG A 468 12.05 3.41 14.99
N THR A 469 11.71 4.00 13.85
CA THR A 469 10.69 5.03 13.75
C THR A 469 9.33 4.36 13.88
N MET A 470 8.60 4.66 14.96
CA MET A 470 7.28 4.11 15.23
C MET A 470 6.38 4.21 14.00
N ASP A 471 5.58 3.17 13.79
CA ASP A 471 4.46 3.15 12.85
C ASP A 471 3.62 4.43 13.01
N GLN A 472 3.84 5.40 12.12
CA GLN A 472 2.98 6.56 11.96
C GLN A 472 1.69 6.09 11.27
N GLY A 473 0.91 5.23 11.92
CA GLY A 473 -0.45 4.88 11.50
C GLY A 473 -1.42 6.07 11.48
N MET A 474 -0.92 7.28 11.75
CA MET A 474 -1.56 8.57 11.54
C MET A 474 -0.90 9.31 10.37
N GLY A 475 -0.68 8.63 9.24
CA GLY A 475 -0.37 9.29 7.98
C GLY A 475 -1.53 10.22 7.61
N MET A 476 -1.34 11.52 7.85
CA MET A 476 -2.25 12.57 7.38
C MET A 476 -2.22 12.56 5.85
N ALA A 477 -3.34 12.23 5.22
CA ALA A 477 -3.50 12.45 3.78
C ALA A 477 -3.34 13.95 3.48
N GLY A 478 -2.65 14.31 2.40
CA GLY A 478 -2.38 15.71 2.02
C GLY A 478 -3.63 16.59 1.82
N ASN A 479 -4.83 15.99 1.84
CA ASN A 479 -6.11 16.67 1.64
C ASN A 479 -7.01 16.69 2.91
N ALA A 480 -6.49 16.30 4.09
CA ALA A 480 -7.30 16.27 5.32
C ALA A 480 -7.45 17.68 5.92
N ILE A 481 -8.67 18.24 5.92
CA ILE A 481 -9.01 19.48 6.61
C ILE A 481 -9.20 19.17 8.10
N ILE A 482 -8.26 19.65 8.93
CA ILE A 482 -8.32 19.48 10.39
C ILE A 482 -9.17 20.61 10.97
N THR A 483 -10.33 20.28 11.53
CA THR A 483 -11.05 21.20 12.40
C THR A 483 -10.48 21.10 13.83
N PRO A 484 -10.29 22.21 14.55
CA PRO A 484 -9.57 22.25 15.83
C PRO A 484 -10.23 21.45 16.97
N SER A 485 -11.44 20.92 16.76
CA SER A 485 -12.19 20.15 17.76
C SER A 485 -11.83 18.65 17.81
N THR A 486 -11.12 18.09 16.83
CA THR A 486 -10.87 16.63 16.76
C THR A 486 -9.50 16.17 17.26
N ALA A 487 -8.68 17.07 17.82
CA ALA A 487 -7.38 16.73 18.40
C ALA A 487 -7.51 16.14 19.82
N ALA A 488 -8.12 14.96 19.93
CA ALA A 488 -8.12 14.19 21.17
C ALA A 488 -6.81 13.38 21.29
N GLY A 489 -5.87 13.92 22.08
CA GLY A 489 -4.82 13.17 22.77
C GLY A 489 -3.71 12.56 21.92
N SER A 490 -2.70 13.35 21.55
CA SER A 490 -1.41 12.77 21.14
C SER A 490 -0.78 12.05 22.33
N ARG A 491 -0.76 10.72 22.32
CA ARG A 491 0.12 9.96 23.22
C ARG A 491 1.56 10.30 22.83
N LYS A 492 2.36 10.78 23.78
CA LYS A 492 3.79 11.03 23.56
C LYS A 492 4.46 9.73 23.11
N ALA A 493 4.93 9.70 21.87
CA ALA A 493 5.66 8.57 21.30
C ALA A 493 6.93 8.29 22.14
N GLY A 494 7.25 7.01 22.34
CA GLY A 494 8.48 6.56 23.02
C GLY A 494 8.34 6.07 24.47
N ILE A 495 7.11 5.92 25.00
CA ILE A 495 6.84 5.48 26.37
C ILE A 495 5.91 4.25 26.35
N THR A 496 6.22 3.22 27.15
CA THR A 496 5.37 2.03 27.38
C THR A 496 4.07 2.44 28.09
N ASN A 497 3.04 1.57 28.06
CA ASN A 497 1.80 1.78 28.83
C ASN A 497 2.03 1.95 30.35
N THR A 498 3.22 1.62 30.87
CA THR A 498 3.63 1.80 32.27
C THR A 498 4.35 3.13 32.55
N GLY A 499 4.59 3.96 31.53
CA GLY A 499 5.30 5.23 31.68
C GLY A 499 6.82 5.14 31.54
N ARG A 500 7.38 3.96 31.20
CA ARG A 500 8.83 3.75 31.01
C ARG A 500 9.25 4.02 29.57
N SER A 501 10.44 4.57 29.34
CA SER A 501 10.99 4.70 27.98
C SER A 501 11.26 3.30 27.39
N LEU A 502 11.01 3.15 26.08
CA LEU A 502 11.36 1.91 25.36
C LEU A 502 12.87 1.71 25.20
N ASP A 503 13.66 2.79 25.28
CA ASP A 503 15.12 2.73 25.20
C ASP A 503 15.74 2.35 26.56
N PRO A 504 16.45 1.20 26.65
CA PRO A 504 17.09 0.74 27.88
C PRO A 504 18.22 1.66 28.38
N ARG A 505 18.78 2.50 27.50
CA ARG A 505 19.91 3.39 27.83
C ARG A 505 19.46 4.75 28.37
N ARG A 506 18.16 5.04 28.34
CA ARG A 506 17.65 6.34 28.80
C ARG A 506 17.42 6.28 30.31
N PRO A 507 18.08 7.14 31.12
CA PRO A 507 17.94 7.10 32.57
C PRO A 507 16.48 7.37 32.97
N HIS A 508 15.96 6.49 33.82
CA HIS A 508 14.57 6.57 34.30
C HIS A 508 14.41 7.79 35.21
N ILE A 509 13.63 8.78 34.77
CA ILE A 509 13.21 9.91 35.60
C ILE A 509 12.16 9.38 36.60
N PRO A 510 12.42 9.39 37.92
CA PRO A 510 11.44 8.97 38.91
C PRO A 510 10.15 9.79 38.77
N ARG A 511 8.98 9.12 38.76
CA ARG A 511 7.69 9.82 38.81
C ARG A 511 7.58 10.50 40.15
N GLU A 512 7.56 11.83 40.17
CA GLU A 512 7.32 12.62 41.36
C GLU A 512 5.96 12.22 41.96
N THR A 513 5.99 11.60 43.13
CA THR A 513 4.76 11.33 43.89
C THR A 513 4.33 12.59 44.63
N PRO A 514 3.01 12.77 44.91
CA PRO A 514 2.50 13.96 45.61
C PRO A 514 3.11 14.21 47.00
N PHE A 515 3.78 13.20 47.57
CA PHE A 515 4.42 13.26 48.90
C PHE A 515 5.93 13.51 48.84
N GLN A 516 6.51 13.62 47.64
CA GLN A 516 7.97 13.72 47.45
C GLN A 516 8.46 15.15 47.26
N LYS A 517 7.54 16.12 47.07
CA LYS A 517 7.87 17.55 47.13
C LYS A 517 7.92 18.01 48.59
N ASN A 518 9.06 17.77 49.26
CA ASN A 518 9.33 18.34 50.58
C ASN A 518 9.70 19.85 50.53
N GLN A 519 9.75 20.45 49.34
CA GLN A 519 9.90 21.90 49.18
C GLN A 519 8.63 22.45 48.52
N PRO A 520 7.84 23.30 49.21
CA PRO A 520 6.70 23.96 48.59
C PRO A 520 7.18 24.91 47.49
N ASP A 521 6.52 24.86 46.33
CA ASP A 521 6.81 25.77 45.21
C ASP A 521 6.61 27.23 45.66
N GLU A 522 7.40 28.17 45.13
CA GLU A 522 7.40 29.60 45.51
C GLU A 522 5.98 30.21 45.54
N LYS A 523 5.14 29.86 44.56
CA LYS A 523 3.73 30.30 44.51
C LYS A 523 2.92 29.85 45.72
N HIS A 524 3.14 28.62 46.18
CA HIS A 524 2.46 28.10 47.37
C HIS A 524 2.87 28.84 48.63
N VAL A 525 4.15 29.20 48.74
CA VAL A 525 4.69 29.99 49.85
C VAL A 525 4.10 31.40 49.83
N VAL A 526 4.07 32.04 48.66
CA VAL A 526 3.50 33.38 48.46
C VAL A 526 2.01 33.44 48.81
N ASP A 527 1.23 32.44 48.40
CA ASP A 527 -0.22 32.45 48.58
C ASP A 527 -0.65 32.06 50.01
N LYS A 528 0.16 31.26 50.72
CA LYS A 528 -0.20 30.74 52.04
C LYS A 528 0.50 31.41 53.21
N ILE A 529 1.66 32.03 53.01
CA ILE A 529 2.36 32.76 54.06
C ILE A 529 2.09 34.26 53.87
N PRO A 530 1.28 34.89 54.74
CA PRO A 530 1.09 36.34 54.68
C PRO A 530 2.44 37.04 54.88
N LEU A 531 2.67 38.13 54.14
CA LEU A 531 3.91 38.94 54.14
C LEU A 531 5.14 38.30 53.45
N ALA A 532 5.01 37.14 52.81
CA ALA A 532 6.13 36.50 52.09
C ALA A 532 6.74 37.36 50.97
N ARG A 533 6.01 38.34 50.43
CA ARG A 533 6.49 39.28 49.40
C ARG A 533 7.24 40.50 49.96
N MET A 534 7.21 40.74 51.28
CA MET A 534 7.86 41.91 51.90
C MET A 534 9.39 41.89 51.77
N LEU A 535 9.99 40.73 51.50
CA LEU A 535 11.43 40.61 51.24
C LEU A 535 11.86 41.33 49.96
N TYR A 536 10.93 41.48 49.00
CA TYR A 536 11.21 42.07 47.68
C TYR A 536 10.71 43.52 47.54
N GLU A 537 10.11 44.10 48.57
CA GLU A 537 9.76 45.52 48.59
C GLU A 537 10.89 46.31 49.24
N ASP A 538 11.37 47.36 48.56
CA ASP A 538 12.36 48.27 49.15
C ASP A 538 11.71 48.97 50.37
N PRO A 539 12.33 48.91 51.57
CA PRO A 539 11.80 49.57 52.76
C PRO A 539 11.55 51.07 52.56
N ARG A 540 12.29 51.75 51.66
CA ARG A 540 12.08 53.17 51.38
C ARG A 540 10.76 53.41 50.66
N GLU A 541 10.49 52.68 49.59
CA GLU A 541 9.24 52.78 48.84
C GLU A 541 8.05 52.40 49.71
N ALA A 542 8.20 51.34 50.52
CA ALA A 542 7.16 50.90 51.44
C ALA A 542 6.80 52.00 52.47
N LEU A 543 7.78 52.75 52.99
CA LEU A 543 7.53 53.87 53.91
C LEU A 543 6.96 55.10 53.20
N LEU A 544 7.42 55.42 51.98
CA LEU A 544 6.90 56.53 51.18
C LEU A 544 5.41 56.36 50.86
N LYS A 545 4.92 55.13 50.63
CA LYS A 545 3.48 54.84 50.45
C LYS A 545 2.58 55.36 51.59
N TYR A 546 3.13 55.52 52.80
CA TYR A 546 2.41 55.99 53.97
C TYR A 546 2.70 57.47 54.32
N ALA A 547 3.62 58.14 53.61
CA ALA A 547 3.98 59.53 53.86
C ALA A 547 2.77 60.48 53.65
N ASP A 548 2.05 60.31 52.54
CA ASP A 548 0.86 61.13 52.23
C ASP A 548 -0.27 60.89 53.25
N LYS A 549 -0.45 59.63 53.66
CA LYS A 549 -1.43 59.25 54.69
C LYS A 549 -1.09 59.88 56.03
N ALA A 550 0.18 59.83 56.44
CA ALA A 550 0.66 60.41 57.68
C ALA A 550 0.54 61.95 57.71
N GLN A 551 0.63 62.62 56.56
CA GLN A 551 0.36 64.06 56.45
C GLN A 551 -1.14 64.38 56.51
N SER A 552 -1.97 63.57 55.85
CA SER A 552 -3.41 63.82 55.76
C SER A 552 -4.17 63.56 57.08
N ASP A 553 -3.77 62.57 57.86
CA ASP A 553 -4.42 62.21 59.13
C ASP A 553 -3.39 61.74 60.19
N PRO A 554 -2.73 62.69 60.88
CA PRO A 554 -1.70 62.37 61.87
C PRO A 554 -2.35 61.88 63.17
N ILE A 555 -2.44 60.56 63.35
CA ILE A 555 -3.00 59.94 64.56
C ILE A 555 -2.09 60.17 65.78
N PHE A 556 -0.77 60.07 65.61
CA PHE A 556 0.20 60.10 66.73
C PHE A 556 0.91 61.45 66.90
N THR A 557 1.05 62.26 65.85
CA THR A 557 1.83 63.52 65.87
C THR A 557 0.97 64.79 65.97
N LYS A 558 -0.35 64.65 66.12
CA LYS A 558 -1.32 65.76 66.13
C LYS A 558 -0.99 66.88 67.13
N ALA A 559 -0.50 66.52 68.32
CA ALA A 559 -0.16 67.46 69.38
C ALA A 559 1.07 68.34 69.08
N TRP A 560 1.94 67.91 68.15
CA TRP A 560 3.20 68.59 67.80
C TRP A 560 3.21 69.19 66.39
N SER A 561 2.04 69.34 65.76
CA SER A 561 1.88 69.92 64.42
C SER A 561 2.58 71.27 64.21
N LYS A 562 2.72 72.08 65.28
CA LYS A 562 3.37 73.40 65.23
C LYS A 562 4.89 73.37 65.45
N THR A 563 5.43 72.32 66.08
CA THR A 563 6.85 72.24 66.50
C THR A 563 7.61 71.10 65.84
N GLN A 564 6.97 70.35 64.93
CA GLN A 564 7.58 69.22 64.25
C GLN A 564 8.66 69.71 63.24
N PRO A 565 9.91 69.23 63.34
CA PRO A 565 10.94 69.57 62.38
C PRO A 565 10.62 68.98 61.00
N LYS A 566 10.93 69.73 59.93
CA LYS A 566 10.78 69.26 58.55
C LYS A 566 11.88 68.25 58.23
N THR A 567 11.50 67.05 57.80
CA THR A 567 12.43 66.01 57.36
C THR A 567 13.06 66.41 56.03
N GLN A 568 14.37 66.63 56.01
CA GLN A 568 15.13 66.84 54.78
C GLN A 568 15.70 65.50 54.33
N TYR A 569 15.37 65.08 53.11
CA TYR A 569 15.98 63.91 52.47
C TYR A 569 17.12 64.37 51.56
N ALA A 570 18.16 63.54 51.42
CA ALA A 570 19.19 63.78 50.42
C ALA A 570 18.61 63.60 49.01
N GLU A 571 18.81 64.60 48.14
CA GLU A 571 18.53 64.49 46.70
C GLU A 571 19.61 63.59 46.09
N LEU A 572 19.25 62.38 45.70
CA LEU A 572 20.13 61.47 44.96
C LEU A 572 19.92 61.74 43.46
N SER A 573 21.02 61.91 42.73
CA SER A 573 21.06 62.04 41.28
C SER A 573 20.53 60.76 40.61
N ASP A 574 19.68 60.94 39.60
CA ASP A 574 18.91 59.94 38.84
C ASP A 574 19.76 58.94 37.99
N ASP A 575 21.04 58.72 38.32
CA ASP A 575 21.98 58.03 37.41
C ASP A 575 22.21 56.53 37.72
N ASP A 576 21.51 55.91 38.67
CA ASP A 576 21.68 54.47 38.98
C ASP A 576 20.33 53.74 39.20
N ASP A 577 19.40 53.82 38.24
CA ASP A 577 18.13 53.07 38.24
C ASP A 577 18.14 51.87 37.28
N ASP A 578 19.20 51.04 37.34
CA ASP A 578 19.24 49.71 36.69
C ASP A 578 18.50 48.68 37.58
N GLY A 579 17.18 48.84 37.67
CA GLY A 579 16.25 47.83 38.20
C GLY A 579 15.99 46.72 37.16
N PRO A 580 15.78 45.45 37.58
CA PRO A 580 15.77 44.30 36.69
C PRO A 580 14.59 44.33 35.70
N ASP A 581 14.93 44.17 34.42
CA ASP A 581 14.06 44.16 33.24
C ASP A 581 12.63 43.62 33.45
N LYS A 582 11.63 44.49 33.25
CA LYS A 582 10.24 44.09 33.06
C LYS A 582 10.12 43.19 31.81
N LYS A 583 10.00 41.90 32.06
CA LYS A 583 9.70 40.84 31.09
C LYS A 583 8.59 41.27 30.12
N LYS A 584 8.97 41.52 28.86
CA LYS A 584 8.04 41.80 27.75
C LYS A 584 6.98 40.70 27.64
N THR A 585 5.72 41.09 27.73
CA THR A 585 4.57 40.25 27.39
C THR A 585 4.60 39.95 25.90
N LYS A 586 4.91 38.70 25.54
CA LYS A 586 4.82 38.23 24.14
C LYS A 586 3.35 38.16 23.73
N ARG A 587 3.06 38.79 22.59
CA ARG A 587 1.84 38.62 21.81
C ARG A 587 1.86 37.27 21.11
#